data_AF-R7A503-F1
#
_entry.id   AF-R7A503-F1
#
_cell.length_a   1.000
_cell.length_b   1.000
_cell.length_c   1.000
_cell.angle_alpha   90.00
_cell.angle_beta   90.00
_cell.angle_gamma   90.00
#
_symmetry.space_group_name_H-M   'P 1'
#
loop_
_entity.id
_entity.type
_entity.pdbx_description
1 polymer ?
#
loop_
_entity_poly.entity_id
_entity_poly.type
_entity_poly.pdbx_seq_one_letter_code
_entity_poly.pdbx_strand_id
1 'polypeptide(L)'
;MIKIDYSATQKNAFEHLKMLTKYLSTGCYSIHKVPIAEIEETTNLKNLLKINTSTKYDQEIVHDLEIMSRLEIEEKRILYCVHLLGIKLRNLRSDSNQYEYCFGNSYKNYDKAVLSFGMTQEKFIVYLA
;
A
#
# COMPACT_ATOMS: atom_id res chain seq x y z
N MET A 1 1.58 22.09 -22.21
CA MET A 1 1.28 20.69 -21.83
C MET A 1 2.06 20.42 -20.56
N ILE A 2 1.38 20.39 -19.40
CA ILE A 2 2.03 20.12 -18.11
C ILE A 2 2.44 18.64 -18.13
N LYS A 3 3.71 18.35 -17.89
CA LYS A 3 4.24 16.97 -17.85
C LYS A 3 4.42 16.54 -16.40
N ILE A 4 4.11 15.28 -16.11
CA ILE A 4 4.26 14.72 -14.76
C ILE A 4 5.69 14.19 -14.58
N ASP A 5 6.29 14.49 -13.44
CA ASP A 5 7.49 13.83 -12.96
C ASP A 5 7.10 12.56 -12.20
N TYR A 6 7.07 11.43 -12.92
CA TYR A 6 6.71 10.14 -12.35
C TYR A 6 7.70 9.68 -11.26
N SER A 7 8.98 10.03 -11.38
CA SER A 7 9.99 9.63 -10.40
C SER A 7 9.80 10.38 -9.08
N ALA A 8 9.57 11.70 -9.14
CA ALA A 8 9.31 12.50 -7.96
C ALA A 8 7.96 12.14 -7.32
N THR A 9 6.93 11.91 -8.13
CA THR A 9 5.60 11.46 -7.68
C THR A 9 5.69 10.14 -6.92
N GLN A 10 6.39 9.15 -7.50
CA GLN A 10 6.60 7.85 -6.86
C GLN A 10 7.37 7.98 -5.55
N LYS A 11 8.40 8.83 -5.49
CA LYS A 11 9.18 9.07 -4.28
C LYS A 11 8.32 9.68 -3.15
N ASN A 12 7.45 10.63 -3.47
CA ASN A 12 6.53 11.22 -2.49
C ASN A 12 5.55 10.18 -1.95
N ALA A 13 4.96 9.37 -2.83
CA ALA A 13 4.06 8.29 -2.46
C ALA A 13 4.76 7.24 -1.58
N PHE A 14 6.00 6.88 -1.90
CA PHE A 14 6.80 5.94 -1.13
C PHE A 14 7.07 6.41 0.31
N GLU A 15 7.49 7.66 0.49
CA GLU A 15 7.73 8.21 1.83
C GLU A 15 6.43 8.32 2.64
N HIS A 16 5.31 8.62 1.99
CA HIS A 16 4.00 8.57 2.64
C HIS A 16 3.61 7.16 3.09
N LEU A 17 3.76 6.15 2.22
CA LEU A 17 3.47 4.76 2.55
C LEU A 17 4.37 4.22 3.67
N LYS A 18 5.62 4.69 3.75
CA LYS A 18 6.51 4.41 4.90
C LYS A 18 5.98 5.00 6.20
N MET A 19 5.46 6.23 6.16
CA MET A 19 4.84 6.86 7.33
C MET A 19 3.60 6.08 7.77
N LEU A 20 2.76 5.64 6.83
CA LEU A 20 1.63 4.75 7.10
C LEU A 20 2.09 3.47 7.82
N THR A 21 3.11 2.76 7.31
CA THR A 21 3.67 1.57 7.96
C THR A 21 4.16 1.87 9.37
N LYS A 22 4.83 3.01 9.57
CA LYS A 22 5.30 3.44 10.89
C LYS A 22 4.12 3.65 11.83
N TYR A 23 3.06 4.34 11.41
CA TYR A 23 1.87 4.53 12.23
C TYR A 23 1.20 3.21 12.60
N LEU A 24 1.03 2.30 11.63
CA LEU A 24 0.46 0.98 11.91
C LEU A 24 1.31 0.16 12.90
N SER A 25 2.62 0.42 12.97
CA SER A 25 3.53 -0.26 13.91
C SER A 25 3.53 0.30 15.34
N THR A 26 2.86 1.44 15.62
CA THR A 26 2.90 2.08 16.96
C THR A 26 2.02 1.39 18.02
N GLY A 27 1.28 0.34 17.67
CA GLY A 27 0.35 -0.36 18.56
C GLY A 27 -1.02 0.30 18.70
N CYS A 28 -1.18 1.55 18.23
CA CYS A 28 -2.47 2.26 18.18
C CYS A 28 -3.46 1.60 17.21
N TYR A 29 -2.95 0.82 16.26
CA TYR A 29 -3.71 0.14 15.22
C TYR A 29 -3.40 -1.36 15.20
N SER A 30 -4.30 -2.13 14.63
CA SER A 30 -4.07 -3.53 14.31
C SER A 30 -4.73 -3.87 12.99
N ILE A 31 -4.02 -4.64 12.17
CA ILE A 31 -4.55 -5.15 10.91
C ILE A 31 -4.97 -6.61 11.14
N HIS A 32 -6.24 -6.91 10.89
CA HIS A 32 -6.72 -8.29 10.82
C HIS A 32 -6.07 -8.96 9.60
N LYS A 33 -5.22 -9.94 9.87
CA LYS A 33 -4.52 -10.68 8.84
C LYS A 33 -5.49 -11.66 8.17
N VAL A 34 -5.60 -11.58 6.84
CA VAL A 34 -6.32 -12.54 5.99
C VAL A 34 -5.35 -13.08 4.92
N PRO A 35 -5.56 -14.31 4.42
CA PRO A 35 -4.78 -14.82 3.30
C PRO A 35 -4.83 -13.89 2.10
N ILE A 36 -3.73 -13.72 1.37
CA ILE A 36 -3.71 -12.87 0.16
C ILE A 36 -4.79 -13.29 -0.84
N ALA A 37 -5.02 -14.59 -0.98
CA ALA A 37 -6.00 -15.14 -1.91
C ALA A 37 -7.42 -14.58 -1.66
N GLU A 38 -7.74 -14.21 -0.42
CA GLU A 38 -9.01 -13.61 0.00
C GLU A 38 -9.06 -12.07 -0.17
N ILE A 39 -7.93 -11.44 -0.52
CA ILE A 39 -7.90 -10.05 -0.96
C ILE A 39 -8.31 -10.01 -2.43
N GLU A 40 -9.58 -9.74 -2.69
CA GLU A 40 -10.19 -9.64 -4.02
C GLU A 40 -10.31 -8.18 -4.48
N GLU A 41 -10.79 -7.96 -5.71
CA GLU A 41 -11.05 -6.62 -6.26
C GLU A 41 -12.04 -5.83 -5.39
N THR A 42 -13.03 -6.50 -4.82
CA THR A 42 -14.07 -5.90 -3.96
C THR A 42 -13.60 -5.71 -2.51
N THR A 43 -12.48 -6.30 -2.10
CA THR A 43 -12.00 -6.22 -0.73
C THR A 43 -11.59 -4.79 -0.38
N ASN A 44 -12.23 -4.26 0.66
CA ASN A 44 -11.90 -2.97 1.25
C ASN A 44 -10.96 -3.17 2.45
N LEU A 45 -9.69 -2.76 2.28
CA LEU A 45 -8.64 -2.89 3.28
C LEU A 45 -8.93 -2.14 4.59
N LYS A 46 -9.77 -1.09 4.55
CA LYS A 46 -10.23 -0.41 5.76
C LYS A 46 -10.93 -1.36 6.73
N ASN A 47 -11.66 -2.35 6.20
CA ASN A 47 -12.38 -3.32 7.04
C ASN A 47 -11.43 -4.23 7.83
N LEU A 48 -10.17 -4.31 7.41
CA LEU A 48 -9.13 -5.05 8.13
C LEU A 48 -8.49 -4.21 9.24
N LEU A 49 -8.70 -2.89 9.26
CA LEU A 49 -8.16 -2.00 10.27
C LEU A 49 -9.01 -2.01 11.54
N LYS A 50 -8.36 -2.26 12.67
CA LYS A 50 -8.88 -1.99 14.00
C LYS A 50 -8.10 -0.85 14.64
N ILE A 51 -8.81 0.18 15.09
CA ILE A 51 -8.23 1.26 15.89
C ILE A 51 -8.31 0.83 17.35
N ASN A 52 -7.16 0.56 17.97
CA ASN A 52 -7.07 0.23 19.39
C ASN A 52 -7.09 1.49 20.25
N THR A 53 -6.37 2.52 19.79
CA THR A 53 -6.25 3.82 20.44
C THR A 53 -6.40 4.89 19.39
N SER A 54 -7.40 5.76 19.56
CA SER A 54 -7.65 6.85 18.61
C SER A 54 -6.52 7.88 18.64
N THR A 55 -6.18 8.40 17.45
CA THR A 55 -5.18 9.44 17.26
C THR A 55 -5.65 10.47 16.24
N LYS A 56 -4.90 11.57 16.10
CA LYS A 56 -5.15 12.57 15.04
C LYS A 56 -4.97 12.04 13.61
N TYR A 57 -4.38 10.85 13.44
CA TYR A 57 -4.08 10.24 12.14
C TYR A 57 -5.16 9.26 11.66
N ASP A 58 -6.19 8.98 12.47
CA ASP A 58 -7.18 7.95 12.19
C ASP A 58 -7.88 8.17 10.83
N GLN A 59 -8.27 9.42 10.54
CA GLN A 59 -8.93 9.77 9.29
C GLN A 59 -8.02 9.61 8.08
N GLU A 60 -6.75 10.02 8.20
CA GLU A 60 -5.76 9.91 7.14
C GLU A 60 -5.47 8.45 6.80
N ILE A 61 -5.26 7.61 7.82
CA ILE A 61 -5.02 6.18 7.64
C ILE A 61 -6.25 5.51 7.01
N VAL A 62 -7.46 5.80 7.49
CA VAL A 62 -8.69 5.26 6.88
C VAL A 62 -8.79 5.65 5.41
N HIS A 63 -8.51 6.91 5.09
CA HIS A 63 -8.54 7.40 3.72
C HIS A 63 -7.50 6.71 2.83
N ASP A 64 -6.26 6.56 3.31
CA ASP A 64 -5.21 5.85 2.59
C ASP A 64 -5.61 4.39 2.29
N LEU A 65 -6.22 3.70 3.25
CA LEU A 65 -6.70 2.33 3.05
C LEU A 65 -7.85 2.25 2.05
N GLU A 66 -8.77 3.22 2.06
CA GLU A 66 -9.85 3.32 1.06
C GLU A 66 -9.29 3.53 -0.34
N ILE A 67 -8.23 4.33 -0.49
CA ILE A 67 -7.53 4.54 -1.76
C ILE A 67 -6.82 3.27 -2.21
N MET A 68 -6.05 2.63 -1.33
CA MET A 68 -5.39 1.36 -1.64
C MET A 68 -6.40 0.27 -2.06
N SER A 69 -7.61 0.31 -1.51
CA SER A 69 -8.69 -0.63 -1.86
C SER A 69 -9.22 -0.48 -3.28
N ARG A 70 -8.95 0.65 -3.95
CA ARG A 70 -9.37 0.93 -5.33
C ARG A 70 -8.28 0.62 -6.37
N LEU A 71 -7.10 0.22 -5.93
CA LEU A 71 -6.02 -0.18 -6.82
C LEU A 71 -6.31 -1.54 -7.45
N GLU A 72 -5.63 -1.80 -8.57
CA GLU A 72 -5.60 -3.10 -9.21
C GLU A 72 -5.23 -4.21 -8.21
N ILE A 73 -5.80 -5.40 -8.39
CA ILE A 73 -5.75 -6.46 -7.38
C ILE A 73 -4.32 -6.81 -6.94
N GLU A 74 -3.37 -6.91 -7.85
CA GLU A 74 -1.96 -7.20 -7.52
C GLU A 74 -1.31 -6.06 -6.74
N GLU A 75 -1.59 -4.81 -7.11
CA GLU A 75 -1.04 -3.61 -6.47
C GLU A 75 -1.61 -3.46 -5.04
N LYS A 76 -2.91 -3.69 -4.89
CA LYS A 76 -3.57 -3.77 -3.59
C LYS A 76 -2.94 -4.83 -2.70
N ARG A 77 -2.78 -6.04 -3.22
CA ARG A 77 -2.20 -7.18 -2.50
C ARG A 77 -0.77 -6.90 -2.07
N ILE A 78 0.08 -6.37 -2.95
CA ILE A 78 1.49 -6.13 -2.59
C ILE A 78 1.62 -5.02 -1.54
N LEU A 79 0.83 -3.94 -1.64
CA LEU A 79 0.83 -2.88 -0.64
C LEU A 79 0.25 -3.34 0.71
N TYR A 80 -0.77 -4.20 0.71
CA TYR A 80 -1.27 -4.87 1.92
C TYR A 80 -0.13 -5.64 2.62
N CYS A 81 0.62 -6.45 1.86
CA CYS A 81 1.69 -7.27 2.42
C CYS A 81 2.83 -6.41 2.98
N VAL A 82 3.27 -5.42 2.21
CA VAL A 82 4.43 -4.60 2.56
C VAL A 82 4.09 -3.59 3.66
N HIS A 83 3.00 -2.84 3.50
CA HIS A 83 2.72 -1.68 4.34
C HIS A 83 1.78 -1.96 5.51
N LEU A 84 0.82 -2.88 5.35
CA LEU A 84 -0.13 -3.22 6.41
C LEU A 84 0.37 -4.37 7.29
N LEU A 85 0.97 -5.39 6.68
CA LEU A 85 1.54 -6.54 7.42
C LEU A 85 3.04 -6.36 7.76
N GLY A 86 3.70 -5.34 7.22
CA GLY A 86 5.12 -5.07 7.49
C GLY A 86 6.08 -6.11 6.90
N ILE A 87 5.65 -6.85 5.87
CA ILE A 87 6.49 -7.88 5.24
C ILE A 87 7.57 -7.20 4.39
N LYS A 88 8.83 -7.57 4.64
CA LYS A 88 9.96 -7.05 3.86
C LYS A 88 9.83 -7.51 2.41
N LEU A 89 10.06 -6.62 1.45
CA LEU A 89 9.99 -6.93 0.00
C LEU A 89 10.76 -8.19 -0.40
N ARG A 90 11.98 -8.38 0.11
CA ARG A 90 12.81 -9.58 -0.14
C ARG A 90 12.20 -10.91 0.34
N ASN A 91 11.18 -10.85 1.19
CA ASN A 91 10.47 -12.01 1.71
C ASN A 91 9.21 -12.32 0.88
N LEU A 92 8.81 -11.43 -0.03
CA LEU A 92 7.84 -11.76 -1.07
C LEU A 92 8.52 -12.70 -2.05
N ARG A 93 7.96 -13.90 -2.23
CA ARG A 93 8.57 -14.94 -3.06
C ARG A 93 8.16 -14.75 -4.50
N SER A 94 9.11 -14.90 -5.41
CA SER A 94 8.84 -14.99 -6.85
C SER A 94 8.53 -16.44 -7.21
N ASP A 95 7.43 -16.65 -7.93
CA ASP A 95 7.24 -17.82 -8.80
C ASP A 95 7.15 -19.21 -8.13
N SER A 96 6.54 -19.31 -6.94
CA SER A 96 6.13 -20.60 -6.37
C SER A 96 4.77 -20.53 -5.66
N ASN A 97 3.85 -21.42 -6.05
CA ASN A 97 2.50 -21.52 -5.47
C ASN A 97 2.48 -22.06 -4.03
N GLN A 98 3.63 -22.43 -3.46
CA GLN A 98 3.72 -22.95 -2.09
C GLN A 98 3.70 -21.86 -1.02
N TYR A 99 3.73 -20.57 -1.40
CA TYR A 99 3.82 -19.46 -0.47
C TYR A 99 2.54 -18.62 -0.43
N GLU A 100 2.17 -18.17 0.79
CA GLU A 100 1.06 -17.24 1.02
C GLU A 100 1.26 -15.90 0.28
N TYR A 101 2.52 -15.48 0.07
CA TYR A 101 2.91 -14.21 -0.57
C TYR A 101 3.76 -14.44 -1.83
N CYS A 102 3.11 -14.69 -2.97
CA CYS A 102 3.77 -14.89 -4.26
C CYS A 102 3.51 -13.72 -5.22
N PHE A 103 4.57 -13.04 -5.64
CA PHE A 103 4.51 -11.95 -6.61
C PHE A 103 5.72 -12.08 -7.54
N GLY A 104 5.52 -12.54 -8.78
CA GLY A 104 6.61 -12.92 -9.69
C GLY A 104 7.79 -11.94 -9.68
N ASN A 105 7.65 -10.76 -10.29
CA ASN A 105 8.65 -9.70 -10.13
C ASN A 105 8.26 -8.73 -9.00
N SER A 106 8.43 -9.18 -7.75
CA SER A 106 7.99 -8.45 -6.54
C SER A 106 8.45 -6.97 -6.50
N TYR A 107 9.70 -6.68 -6.86
CA TYR A 107 10.22 -5.30 -6.85
C TYR A 107 9.55 -4.42 -7.90
N LYS A 108 9.46 -4.89 -9.15
CA LYS A 108 8.81 -4.14 -10.23
C LYS A 108 7.31 -3.93 -9.95
N ASN A 109 6.65 -4.96 -9.42
CA ASN A 109 5.24 -4.90 -9.05
C ASN A 109 5.02 -3.92 -7.90
N TYR A 110 5.94 -3.86 -6.94
CA TYR A 110 5.89 -2.91 -5.85
C TYR A 110 6.08 -1.47 -6.35
N ASP A 111 7.09 -1.22 -7.19
CA ASP A 111 7.34 0.11 -7.76
C ASP A 111 6.11 0.61 -8.53
N LYS A 112 5.49 -0.26 -9.33
CA LYS A 112 4.24 0.03 -10.02
C LYS A 112 3.11 0.38 -9.03
N ALA A 113 2.92 -0.43 -7.99
CA ALA A 113 1.87 -0.20 -6.99
C ALA A 113 2.04 1.13 -6.23
N VAL A 114 3.28 1.48 -5.86
CA VAL A 114 3.60 2.76 -5.22
C VAL A 114 3.26 3.92 -6.15
N LEU A 115 3.63 3.82 -7.43
CA LEU A 115 3.31 4.85 -8.41
C LEU A 115 1.79 4.96 -8.62
N SER A 116 1.07 3.85 -8.78
CA SER A 116 -0.39 3.84 -8.91
C SER A 116 -1.06 4.52 -7.71
N PHE A 117 -0.64 4.17 -6.48
CA PHE A 117 -1.10 4.85 -5.27
C PHE A 117 -0.82 6.36 -5.33
N GLY A 118 0.40 6.75 -5.72
CA GLY A 118 0.78 8.15 -5.90
C GLY A 118 -0.10 8.92 -6.88
N MET A 119 -0.38 8.30 -8.02
CA MET A 119 -1.19 8.87 -9.11
C MET A 119 -2.67 9.02 -8.75
N THR A 120 -3.17 8.29 -7.75
CA THR A 120 -4.56 8.46 -7.27
C THR A 120 -4.77 9.68 -6.36
N GLN A 121 -3.69 10.37 -5.96
CA GLN A 121 -3.76 11.47 -5.02
C GLN A 121 -2.99 12.69 -5.52
N GLU A 122 -3.70 13.78 -5.78
CA GLU A 122 -3.10 15.03 -6.28
C GLU A 122 -1.96 15.54 -5.40
N LYS A 123 -2.03 15.33 -4.07
CA LYS A 123 -1.02 15.77 -3.11
C LYS A 123 0.38 15.18 -3.37
N PHE A 124 0.47 14.08 -4.12
CA PHE A 124 1.75 13.46 -4.46
C PHE A 124 2.25 13.81 -5.87
N ILE A 125 1.37 14.27 -6.76
CA ILE A 125 1.69 14.48 -8.18
C ILE A 125 2.63 15.68 -8.31
N VAL A 126 3.81 15.43 -8.85
CA VAL A 126 4.81 16.44 -9.17
C VAL A 126 4.80 16.71 -10.66
N TYR A 127 4.85 17.98 -11.04
CA TYR A 127 4.92 18.40 -12.44
C TYR A 127 6.34 18.87 -12.77
N LEU A 128 6.80 18.52 -13.98
CA LEU A 128 8.03 19.04 -14.53
C LEU A 128 7.88 20.56 -14.75
N ALA A 129 8.88 21.31 -14.29
CA ALA A 129 9.01 22.74 -14.49
C ALA A 129 9.24 23.09 -15.97
#